data_AF-A0A5D3DNQ3-F1
#
_entry.id   AF-A0A5D3DNQ3-F1
#
_cell.length_a   1.000
_cell.length_b   1.000
_cell.length_c   1.000
_cell.angle_alpha   90.00
_cell.angle_beta   90.00
_cell.angle_gamma   90.00
#
_symmetry.space_group_name_H-M   'P 1'
#
loop_
_entity.id
_entity.type
_entity.pdbx_description
1 polymer ?
#
loop_
_entity_poly.entity_id
_entity_poly.type
_entity_poly.pdbx_seq_one_letter_code
_entity_poly.pdbx_strand_id
1 'polypeptide(L)'
;MSYSLVKIVYFILYIRRIVTDIPGTTDATFGREVVSYETPRPNIGIHRFVFVLFKQKRRQSVNPPSSRDHFNTRAFAVDNDLGLPVAAVYFNAQRETAARRR
;
A
#
# COMPACT_ATOMS: atom_id res chain seq x y z
N MET A 1 4.01 -6.51 -24.05
CA MET A 1 4.21 -7.20 -22.76
C MET A 1 3.43 -6.47 -21.68
N SER A 2 2.30 -7.01 -21.22
CA SER A 2 1.46 -6.35 -20.21
C SER A 2 1.98 -6.71 -18.81
N TYR A 3 2.65 -5.78 -18.14
CA TYR A 3 3.11 -5.98 -16.76
C TYR A 3 1.94 -5.76 -15.80
N SER A 4 1.88 -6.47 -14.69
CA SER A 4 0.88 -6.24 -13.62
C SER A 4 1.58 -5.71 -12.37
N LEU A 5 0.95 -4.78 -11.66
CA LEU A 5 1.55 -4.10 -10.51
C LEU A 5 0.75 -4.33 -9.23
N VAL A 6 1.45 -4.41 -8.10
CA VAL A 6 0.86 -4.37 -6.76
C VAL A 6 1.15 -3.03 -6.12
N LYS A 7 0.10 -2.28 -5.74
CA LYS A 7 0.21 -1.07 -4.93
C LYS A 7 -0.18 -1.37 -3.49
N ILE A 8 0.75 -1.18 -2.58
CA ILE A 8 0.56 -1.34 -1.14
C ILE A 8 0.61 0.02 -0.47
N VAL A 9 -0.36 0.30 0.39
CA VAL A 9 -0.39 1.48 1.24
C VAL A 9 -0.42 1.04 2.68
N TYR A 10 0.57 1.46 3.46
CA TYR A 10 0.62 1.16 4.88
C TYR A 10 1.10 2.35 5.71
N PHE A 11 0.74 2.33 6.98
CA PHE A 11 1.11 3.33 7.97
C PHE A 11 1.78 2.62 9.16
N ILE A 12 3.07 2.89 9.40
CA ILE A 12 3.94 2.17 10.36
C ILE A 12 3.97 0.66 10.09
N LEU A 13 2.98 -0.06 10.60
CA LEU A 13 2.82 -1.52 10.51
C LEU A 13 1.37 -1.90 10.20
N TYR A 14 0.54 -0.92 9.82
CA TYR A 14 -0.88 -1.11 9.53
C TYR A 14 -1.17 -0.99 8.05
N ILE A 15 -1.77 -2.02 7.46
CA ILE A 15 -2.18 -2.01 6.06
C ILE A 15 -3.43 -1.16 5.90
N ARG A 16 -3.33 -0.15 5.05
CA ARG A 16 -4.46 0.71 4.70
C ARG A 16 -5.20 0.22 3.48
N ARG A 17 -4.46 -0.24 2.47
CA ARG A 17 -5.00 -0.68 1.20
C ARG A 17 -4.00 -1.52 0.44
N ILE A 18 -4.46 -2.56 -0.26
CA ILE A 18 -3.66 -3.32 -1.22
C ILE A 18 -4.49 -3.52 -2.47
N VAL A 19 -3.89 -3.14 -3.61
CA VAL A 19 -4.45 -3.35 -4.93
C VAL A 19 -3.45 -4.16 -5.75
N THR A 20 -3.91 -5.25 -6.35
CA THR A 20 -3.14 -6.17 -7.19
C THR A 20 -3.62 -6.07 -8.64
N ASP A 21 -2.90 -6.74 -9.54
CA ASP A 21 -3.26 -6.94 -10.95
C ASP A 21 -3.44 -5.66 -11.76
N ILE A 22 -2.82 -4.55 -11.33
CA ILE A 22 -2.92 -3.25 -12.01
C ILE A 22 -2.16 -3.34 -13.35
N PRO A 23 -2.83 -3.17 -14.51
CA PRO A 23 -2.14 -3.13 -15.79
C PRO A 23 -1.08 -2.02 -15.84
N GLY A 24 0.14 -2.34 -16.27
CA GLY A 24 1.22 -1.37 -16.42
C GLY A 24 0.84 -0.35 -17.49
N THR A 25 0.68 0.92 -17.08
CA THR A 25 0.14 2.11 -17.79
C THR A 25 -1.23 2.60 -17.29
N THR A 26 -1.92 1.82 -16.46
CA THR A 26 -3.21 2.23 -15.85
C THR A 26 -3.03 2.62 -14.39
N ASP A 27 -4.09 3.15 -13.79
CA ASP A 27 -4.14 3.47 -12.37
C ASP A 27 -4.74 2.34 -11.52
N ALA A 28 -4.70 2.51 -10.20
CA ALA A 28 -5.13 1.48 -9.25
C ALA A 28 -6.63 1.13 -9.32
N THR A 29 -7.47 1.90 -10.02
CA THR A 29 -8.89 1.57 -10.21
C THR A 29 -9.10 0.37 -11.14
N PHE A 30 -8.15 0.10 -12.04
CA PHE A 30 -8.19 -1.06 -12.94
C PHE A 30 -7.62 -2.34 -12.32
N GLY A 31 -7.05 -2.23 -11.12
CA GLY A 31 -6.56 -3.37 -10.36
C GLY A 31 -7.65 -4.03 -9.52
N ARG A 32 -7.33 -5.19 -8.97
CA ARG A 32 -8.16 -5.89 -7.99
C ARG A 32 -7.81 -5.44 -6.59
N GLU A 33 -8.77 -4.89 -5.87
CA GLU A 33 -8.60 -4.55 -4.46
C GLU A 33 -8.71 -5.81 -3.60
N VAL A 34 -7.63 -6.15 -2.90
CA VAL A 34 -7.56 -7.34 -2.01
C VAL A 34 -7.66 -6.93 -0.54
N VAL A 35 -7.26 -5.71 -0.20
CA VAL A 35 -7.47 -5.10 1.11
C VAL A 35 -8.11 -3.74 0.90
N SER A 36 -9.35 -3.59 1.38
CA SER A 36 -10.15 -2.37 1.23
C SER A 36 -9.53 -1.17 1.94
N TYR A 37 -9.63 0.00 1.31
CA TYR A 37 -9.19 1.26 1.89
C TYR A 37 -9.81 1.52 3.26
N GLU A 38 -8.96 1.85 4.23
CA GLU A 38 -9.39 2.27 5.56
C GLU A 38 -8.81 3.63 5.92
N THR A 39 -9.69 4.59 6.19
CA THR A 39 -9.31 5.97 6.48
C THR A 39 -8.40 6.05 7.70
N PRO A 40 -7.20 6.65 7.58
CA PRO A 40 -6.34 6.84 8.72
C PRO A 40 -6.93 7.83 9.71
N ARG A 41 -6.98 7.43 10.98
CA ARG A 41 -7.28 8.32 12.11
C ARG A 41 -5.99 8.52 12.92
N PRO A 42 -5.10 9.44 12.50
CA PRO A 42 -3.90 9.75 13.27
C PRO A 42 -4.31 10.41 14.60
N ASN A 43 -4.00 9.76 15.72
CA ASN A 43 -4.39 10.28 17.03
C ASN A 43 -3.41 11.36 17.52
N ILE A 44 -2.10 11.12 17.46
CA ILE A 44 -1.05 12.00 18.02
C ILE A 44 0.23 11.87 17.19
N GLY A 45 0.76 12.99 16.68
CA GLY A 45 2.08 13.07 16.04
C GLY A 45 2.06 13.16 14.51
N ILE A 46 3.25 13.02 13.91
CA ILE A 46 3.47 12.99 12.46
C ILE A 46 3.53 11.53 12.01
N HIS A 47 2.61 11.15 11.14
CA HIS A 47 2.40 9.79 10.66
C HIS A 47 2.94 9.67 9.22
N ARG A 48 3.88 8.74 8.96
CA ARG A 48 4.39 8.46 7.62
C ARG A 48 3.56 7.40 6.90
N PHE A 49 2.96 7.79 5.78
CA PHE A 49 2.27 6.90 4.86
C PHE A 49 3.21 6.51 3.73
N VAL A 50 3.36 5.20 3.52
CA VAL A 50 4.26 4.67 2.49
C VAL A 50 3.42 3.98 1.43
N PHE A 51 3.64 4.36 0.18
CA PHE A 51 3.18 3.67 -1.00
C PHE A 51 4.33 2.89 -1.60
N VAL A 52 4.14 1.60 -1.82
CA VAL A 52 5.13 0.74 -2.48
C VAL A 52 4.48 0.05 -3.67
N LEU A 53 5.22 0.04 -4.78
CA LEU A 53 4.80 -0.55 -6.03
C LEU A 53 5.72 -1.73 -6.38
N PHE A 54 5.12 -2.90 -6.58
CA PHE A 54 5.84 -4.10 -7.00
C PHE A 54 5.39 -4.55 -8.38
N LYS A 55 6.28 -5.26 -9.09
CA LYS A 55 5.97 -5.90 -10.37
C LYS A 55 5.58 -7.35 -10.13
N GLN A 56 4.36 -7.71 -10.51
CA GLN A 56 3.92 -9.11 -10.47
C GLN A 56 4.52 -9.89 -11.64
N LYS A 57 4.95 -11.11 -11.35
CA LYS A 57 5.35 -12.07 -12.39
C LYS A 57 4.14 -12.65 -13.13
N ARG A 58 3.01 -12.83 -12.43
CA ARG A 58 1.77 -13.38 -12.96
C ARG A 58 0.55 -12.66 -12.36
N ARG A 59 -0.56 -12.64 -13.09
CA ARG A 59 -1.84 -12.15 -12.57
C ARG A 59 -2.40 -13.12 -11.55
N GLN A 60 -3.17 -12.61 -10.59
CA GLN A 60 -3.85 -13.39 -9.55
C GLN A 60 -2.92 -14.28 -8.70
N SER A 61 -1.63 -13.95 -8.62
CA SER A 61 -0.64 -14.72 -7.86
C SER A 61 -0.40 -14.19 -6.45
N VAL A 62 -1.08 -13.11 -6.07
CA VAL A 62 -0.83 -12.40 -4.81
C VAL A 62 -1.91 -12.76 -3.81
N ASN A 63 -1.49 -13.35 -2.71
CA ASN A 63 -2.34 -13.70 -1.60
C ASN A 63 -2.50 -12.51 -0.65
N PRO A 64 -3.73 -12.19 -0.21
CA PRO A 64 -3.93 -11.16 0.79
C PRO A 64 -3.29 -11.58 2.13
N PRO A 65 -2.80 -10.60 2.91
CA PRO A 65 -2.28 -10.87 4.24
C PRO A 65 -3.40 -11.28 5.20
N SER A 66 -3.08 -12.13 6.16
CA SER A 66 -4.04 -12.65 7.16
C SER A 66 -4.48 -11.59 8.18
N SER A 67 -3.64 -10.57 8.44
CA SER A 67 -3.95 -9.45 9.32
C SER A 67 -3.47 -8.13 8.70
N ARG A 68 -4.15 -7.04 9.07
CA ARG A 68 -3.74 -5.67 8.74
C ARG A 68 -2.66 -5.15 9.68
N ASP A 69 -2.59 -5.68 10.89
CA ASP A 69 -1.61 -5.30 11.91
C ASP A 69 -0.27 -6.01 11.73
N HIS A 70 0.81 -5.40 12.24
CA HIS A 70 2.17 -5.92 12.17
C HIS A 70 2.65 -6.28 10.75
N PHE A 71 2.16 -5.55 9.75
CA PHE A 71 2.48 -5.84 8.36
C PHE A 71 3.94 -5.56 8.03
N ASN A 72 4.60 -6.57 7.49
CA ASN A 72 5.95 -6.47 6.98
C ASN A 72 5.93 -6.56 5.45
N THR A 73 6.24 -5.44 4.79
CA THR A 73 6.24 -5.34 3.32
C THR A 73 7.30 -6.24 2.68
N ARG A 74 8.45 -6.48 3.34
CA ARG A 74 9.50 -7.35 2.81
C ARG A 74 9.08 -8.82 2.87
N ALA A 75 8.50 -9.26 3.98
CA ALA A 75 7.97 -10.62 4.10
C ALA A 75 6.88 -10.86 3.04
N PHE A 76 5.94 -9.92 2.91
CA PHE A 76 4.89 -9.99 1.88
C PHE A 76 5.46 -10.10 0.45
N ALA A 77 6.53 -9.36 0.14
CA ALA A 77 7.16 -9.42 -1.17
C ALA A 77 7.84 -10.77 -1.44
N VAL A 78 8.42 -11.40 -0.41
CA VAL A 78 9.03 -12.74 -0.51
C VAL A 78 7.95 -13.80 -0.67
N ASP A 79 6.92 -13.78 0.18
CA ASP A 79 5.82 -14.76 0.17
C ASP A 79 5.04 -14.77 -1.16
N ASN A 80 4.97 -13.62 -1.83
CA ASN A 80 4.27 -13.44 -3.10
C ASN A 80 5.20 -13.35 -4.32
N ASP A 81 6.49 -13.64 -4.15
CA ASP A 81 7.52 -13.63 -5.20
C ASP A 81 7.53 -12.35 -6.07
N LEU A 82 7.34 -11.20 -5.39
CA LEU A 82 7.23 -9.87 -5.99
C LEU A 82 8.60 -9.22 -6.28
N GLY A 83 9.67 -9.76 -5.71
CA GLY A 83 11.03 -9.25 -5.86
C GLY A 83 11.22 -7.86 -5.22
N LEU A 84 12.05 -7.03 -5.84
CA LEU A 84 12.34 -5.67 -5.36
C LEU A 84 11.21 -4.68 -5.75
N PRO A 85 10.95 -3.67 -4.91
CA PRO A 85 9.99 -2.62 -5.26
C PRO A 85 10.46 -1.85 -6.49
N VAL A 86 9.56 -1.61 -7.44
CA VAL A 86 9.82 -0.85 -8.66
C VAL A 86 9.76 0.66 -8.37
N ALA A 87 8.88 1.06 -7.45
CA ALA A 87 8.79 2.42 -6.96
C ALA A 87 8.33 2.44 -5.51
N ALA A 88 8.78 3.42 -4.75
CA ALA A 88 8.30 3.70 -3.41
C ALA A 88 8.24 5.21 -3.19
N VAL A 89 7.13 5.68 -2.64
CA VAL A 89 6.96 7.10 -2.26
C VAL A 89 6.33 7.16 -0.88
N TYR A 90 6.68 8.16 -0.09
CA TYR A 90 6.08 8.37 1.21
C TYR A 90 5.69 9.83 1.40
N PHE A 91 4.67 10.05 2.23
CA PHE A 91 4.31 11.38 2.69
C PHE A 91 4.06 11.34 4.19
N ASN A 92 4.26 12.49 4.84
CA ASN A 92 3.94 12.67 6.24
C ASN A 92 2.56 13.33 6.33
N ALA A 93 1.71 12.83 7.21
CA ALA A 93 0.43 13.45 7.55
C ALA A 93 0.31 13.54 9.06
N GLN A 94 -0.35 14.57 9.54
CA GLN A 94 -0.64 14.77 10.95
C GLN A 94 -2.14 15.06 11.09
N ARG A 95 -2.69 14.86 12.29
CA ARG A 95 -4.07 15.29 12.56
C ARG A 95 -4.17 16.79 12.29
N GLU A 96 -5.20 17.20 11.58
CA GLU A 96 -5.49 18.62 11.37
C GLU A 96 -5.64 19.29 12.74
N THR A 97 -4.70 20.16 13.08
CA THR A 97 -4.81 21.01 14.26
C THR A 97 -5.90 22.02 13.95
N ALA A 98 -7.00 22.01 14.72
CA ALA A 98 -8.03 23.03 14.61
C ALA A 98 -7.37 24.41 14.57
N ALA A 99 -7.78 25.24 13.60
CA ALA A 99 -7.23 26.58 13.42
C ALA A 99 -7.24 27.31 14.76
N ARG A 100 -6.06 27.53 15.33
CA ARG A 100 -5.91 28.41 16.49
C ARG A 100 -6.23 29.80 15.96
N ARG A 101 -7.47 30.27 16.17
CA ARG A 101 -7.87 31.66 15.90
C ARG A 101 -6.78 32.55 16.51
N ARG A 102 -6.09 33.29 15.65
CA ARG A 102 -5.23 34.41 16.05
C ARG A 102 -6.11 35.59 16.43
#